data_AF-A0A355B816-F1
#
_entry.id   AF-A0A355B816-F1
#
_cell.length_a   1.000
_cell.length_b   1.000
_cell.length_c   1.000
_cell.angle_alpha   90.00
_cell.angle_beta   90.00
_cell.angle_gamma   90.00
#
_symmetry.space_group_name_H-M   'P 1'
#
loop_
_entity.id
_entity.type
_entity.pdbx_description
1 polymer ?
#
loop_
_entity_poly.entity_id
_entity_poly.type
_entity_poly.pdbx_seq_one_letter_code
_entity_poly.pdbx_strand_id
1 'polypeptide(L)'
;MEGGFRVDIRVQVPLDTPVDVRAGSFRGVLDKQDAEPYRALQESTEEYPEAEVPPQRRPRLTEAGRSLVAVARGRDREEGIRLAVELLGGIRRAMDPSQTVLIKPNFNSADPFPASSHPDHLQTLVELAHEAGCGEVDIGEMGGLLSLPASRNFERWGMKEFQERNGNGVVLFDEEPWVKVRVPKAHRWGGWIHCQECLLRPGQHIVSAPTMKSHGGGPRFSLSLKNGYGFVHPRDRVRAHFVPQMAEMIMETNLLYTPSLVVLDGTKCWIAGGPYTGELREPNLIVAGDDRIAVDVVGASIIRAMGSELLRDYPVWSHRQIRRAVELSLGAGGPGEMEIRAEDAAGTSDFGPLMDQVRRFAEEEASD
;
A
#
# COMPACT_ATOMS: atom_id res chain seq x y z
N MET A 1 -12.65 20.89 -26.78
CA MET A 1 -11.90 19.79 -27.44
C MET A 1 -11.19 19.03 -26.33
N GLU A 2 -11.91 18.24 -25.53
CA GLU A 2 -12.33 16.86 -25.85
C GLU A 2 -11.22 16.07 -26.55
N GLY A 3 -10.41 15.43 -25.70
CA GLY A 3 -9.29 14.57 -26.07
C GLY A 3 -8.82 13.86 -24.81
N GLY A 4 -9.70 13.06 -24.20
CA GLY A 4 -9.32 12.21 -23.09
C GLY A 4 -8.24 11.23 -23.57
N PHE A 5 -7.02 11.42 -23.09
CA PHE A 5 -5.89 10.54 -23.38
C PHE A 5 -6.16 9.17 -22.76
N ARG A 6 -6.65 8.25 -23.60
CA ARG A 6 -6.80 6.84 -23.25
C ARG A 6 -5.57 6.13 -23.79
N VAL A 7 -4.52 6.04 -22.97
CA VAL A 7 -3.44 5.11 -23.29
C VAL A 7 -3.98 3.72 -22.96
N ASP A 8 -4.53 3.03 -23.98
CA ASP A 8 -4.97 1.63 -23.86
C ASP A 8 -3.74 0.74 -23.74
N ILE A 9 -3.19 0.63 -22.53
CA ILE A 9 -2.08 -0.27 -22.22
C ILE A 9 -2.68 -1.61 -21.78
N ARG A 10 -3.17 -2.40 -22.75
CA ARG A 10 -3.35 -3.85 -22.58
C ARG A 10 -1.99 -4.56 -22.62
N VAL A 11 -1.01 -4.09 -21.85
CA VAL A 11 0.25 -4.82 -21.72
C VAL A 11 0.11 -5.76 -20.52
N GLN A 12 -0.65 -6.83 -20.73
CA GLN A 12 -0.53 -8.02 -19.88
C GLN A 12 0.77 -8.71 -20.27
N VAL A 13 1.83 -8.46 -19.49
CA VAL A 13 3.07 -9.18 -19.66
C VAL A 13 2.99 -10.49 -18.87
N PRO A 14 3.14 -11.68 -19.51
CA PRO A 14 3.17 -12.96 -18.82
C PRO A 14 4.18 -12.97 -17.66
N LEU A 15 3.86 -13.67 -16.58
CA LEU A 15 4.50 -13.53 -15.27
C LEU A 15 5.94 -14.06 -15.19
N ASP A 16 6.28 -14.92 -16.13
CA ASP A 16 7.58 -15.53 -16.41
C ASP A 16 8.41 -14.71 -17.41
N THR A 17 7.84 -13.63 -17.95
CA THR A 17 8.53 -12.80 -18.94
C THR A 17 9.82 -12.22 -18.34
N PRO A 18 10.97 -12.44 -19.00
CA PRO A 18 12.25 -11.89 -18.58
C PRO A 18 12.15 -10.39 -18.35
N VAL A 19 12.88 -9.90 -17.35
CA VAL A 19 12.85 -8.48 -16.97
C VAL A 19 13.18 -7.58 -18.15
N ASP A 20 14.06 -8.01 -19.05
CA ASP A 20 14.46 -7.27 -20.25
C ASP A 20 13.29 -7.04 -21.21
N VAL A 21 12.35 -7.99 -21.26
CA VAL A 21 11.13 -7.91 -22.08
C VAL A 21 10.06 -7.04 -21.40
N ARG A 22 9.95 -7.08 -20.06
CA ARG A 22 9.13 -6.13 -19.28
C ARG A 22 9.64 -4.69 -19.42
N ALA A 23 10.95 -4.50 -19.30
CA ALA A 23 11.61 -3.23 -19.59
C ALA A 23 11.35 -2.81 -21.05
N GLY A 24 11.32 -3.74 -22.00
CA GLY A 24 10.90 -3.51 -23.39
C GLY A 24 9.47 -2.98 -23.53
N SER A 25 8.51 -3.55 -22.79
CA SER A 25 7.12 -3.05 -22.82
C SER A 25 6.95 -1.66 -22.24
N PHE A 26 7.71 -1.32 -21.19
CA PHE A 26 7.74 0.04 -20.62
C PHE A 26 8.57 1.01 -21.50
N ARG A 27 9.62 0.55 -22.19
CA ARG A 27 10.30 1.32 -23.26
C ARG A 27 9.33 1.66 -24.39
N GLY A 28 8.45 0.73 -24.79
CA GLY A 28 7.37 1.00 -25.73
C GLY A 28 6.35 2.04 -25.25
N VAL A 29 6.28 2.33 -23.94
CA VAL A 29 5.56 3.49 -23.41
C VAL A 29 6.38 4.76 -23.61
N LEU A 30 7.69 4.74 -23.35
CA LEU A 30 8.61 5.86 -23.60
C LEU A 30 8.76 6.23 -25.08
N ASP A 31 8.50 5.31 -26.00
CA ASP A 31 8.59 5.57 -27.45
C ASP A 31 7.34 6.27 -28.00
N LYS A 32 6.28 6.40 -27.19
CA LYS A 32 5.07 7.12 -27.59
C LYS A 32 5.31 8.63 -27.56
N GLN A 33 4.59 9.33 -28.43
CA GLN A 33 4.71 10.78 -28.61
C GLN A 33 4.35 11.55 -27.34
N ASP A 34 3.51 10.99 -26.48
CA ASP A 34 3.02 11.53 -25.21
C ASP A 34 3.91 11.19 -23.99
N ALA A 35 5.04 10.52 -24.19
CA ALA A 35 5.94 10.11 -23.11
C ALA A 35 6.99 11.16 -22.70
N GLU A 36 6.91 12.37 -23.25
CA GLU A 36 7.81 13.48 -22.94
C GLU A 36 7.99 13.73 -21.44
N PRO A 37 6.95 13.71 -20.58
CA PRO A 37 7.13 13.90 -19.14
C PRO A 37 7.99 12.81 -18.48
N TYR A 38 7.93 11.57 -18.96
CA TYR A 38 8.74 10.47 -18.40
C TYR A 38 10.20 10.57 -18.82
N ARG A 39 10.47 10.99 -20.07
CA ARG A 39 11.84 11.24 -20.52
C ARG A 39 12.46 12.40 -19.73
N ALA A 40 11.69 13.47 -19.52
CA ALA A 40 12.12 14.59 -18.67
C ALA A 40 12.42 14.14 -17.22
N LEU A 41 11.57 13.32 -16.61
CA LEU A 41 11.84 12.74 -15.29
C LEU A 41 13.09 11.84 -15.30
N GLN A 42 13.27 11.01 -16.32
CA GLN A 42 14.41 10.10 -16.42
C GLN A 42 15.75 10.86 -16.53
N GLU A 43 15.75 11.91 -17.35
CA GLU A 43 16.90 12.78 -17.64
C GLU A 43 17.14 13.85 -16.57
N SER A 44 16.19 14.06 -15.65
CA SER A 44 16.31 15.05 -14.58
C SER A 44 17.57 14.81 -13.72
N THR A 45 18.37 15.87 -13.64
CA THR A 45 19.54 16.03 -12.77
C THR A 45 19.26 16.95 -11.59
N GLU A 46 17.98 17.23 -11.31
CA GLU A 46 17.56 18.08 -10.21
C GLU A 46 18.11 17.55 -8.87
N GLU A 47 18.71 18.46 -8.11
CA GLU A 47 19.19 18.21 -6.76
C GLU A 47 18.09 18.56 -5.75
N TYR A 48 17.97 17.75 -4.71
CA TYR A 48 16.97 17.93 -3.66
C TYR A 48 17.67 18.17 -2.32
N PRO A 49 17.10 19.01 -1.44
CA PRO A 49 17.66 19.23 -0.11
C PRO A 49 17.76 17.91 0.66
N GLU A 50 18.84 17.78 1.44
CA GLU A 50 19.03 16.62 2.31
C GLU A 50 18.15 16.72 3.55
N ALA A 51 17.62 15.58 3.97
CA ALA A 51 16.86 15.44 5.21
C ALA A 51 17.22 14.14 5.95
N GLU A 52 16.73 14.01 7.18
CA GLU A 52 16.95 12.83 8.01
C GLU A 52 15.69 11.97 8.11
N VAL A 53 15.88 10.66 8.04
CA VAL A 53 14.78 9.70 8.24
C VAL A 53 14.48 9.56 9.73
N PRO A 54 13.20 9.67 10.14
CA PRO A 54 12.82 9.38 11.52
C PRO A 54 13.26 7.97 11.96
N PRO A 55 13.60 7.77 13.25
CA PRO A 55 13.94 6.46 13.75
C PRO A 55 12.83 5.44 13.47
N GLN A 56 13.21 4.30 12.89
CA GLN A 56 12.30 3.17 12.72
C GLN A 56 11.89 2.65 14.10
N ARG A 57 10.59 2.46 14.31
CA ARG A 57 10.06 1.84 15.52
C ARG A 57 9.60 0.42 15.23
N ARG A 58 9.58 -0.42 16.26
CA ARG A 58 8.93 -1.73 16.16
C ARG A 58 7.40 -1.57 16.17
N PRO A 59 6.66 -2.54 15.61
CA PRO A 59 5.22 -2.66 15.82
C PRO A 59 4.89 -2.62 17.32
N ARG A 60 3.86 -1.84 17.68
CA ARG A 60 3.41 -1.63 19.05
C ARG A 60 2.09 -2.34 19.35
N LEU A 61 1.31 -2.64 18.31
CA LEU A 61 0.08 -3.43 18.45
C LEU A 61 0.48 -4.90 18.53
N THR A 62 0.76 -5.34 19.76
CA THR A 62 1.23 -6.70 20.03
C THR A 62 0.44 -7.36 21.15
N GLU A 63 0.41 -8.69 21.11
CA GLU A 63 -0.12 -9.55 22.16
C GLU A 63 0.88 -10.67 22.45
N ALA A 64 1.28 -10.80 23.72
CA ALA A 64 2.33 -11.75 24.13
C ALA A 64 3.62 -11.67 23.27
N GLY A 65 3.97 -10.47 22.81
CA GLY A 65 5.16 -10.22 21.97
C GLY A 65 4.99 -10.54 20.48
N ARG A 66 3.80 -10.98 20.04
CA ARG A 66 3.47 -11.23 18.63
C ARG A 66 2.71 -10.05 18.04
N SER A 67 2.95 -9.73 16.77
CA SER A 67 2.25 -8.66 16.03
C SER A 67 0.77 -9.00 15.86
N LEU A 68 -0.09 -8.10 16.34
CA LEU A 68 -1.52 -8.28 16.31
C LEU A 68 -2.08 -7.85 14.94
N VAL A 69 -2.84 -8.74 14.31
CA VAL A 69 -3.54 -8.48 13.05
C VAL A 69 -5.03 -8.77 13.25
N ALA A 70 -5.87 -7.77 13.01
CA ALA A 70 -7.31 -7.91 13.03
C ALA A 70 -7.84 -8.22 11.63
N VAL A 71 -8.82 -9.11 11.53
CA VAL A 71 -9.57 -9.41 10.30
C VAL A 71 -11.06 -9.32 10.60
N ALA A 72 -11.73 -8.31 10.09
CA ALA A 72 -13.13 -8.04 10.39
C ALA A 72 -14.00 -8.13 9.15
N ARG A 73 -15.21 -8.70 9.30
CA ARG A 73 -16.30 -8.61 8.32
C ARG A 73 -17.44 -7.80 8.94
N GLY A 74 -17.71 -6.63 8.35
CA GLY A 74 -18.84 -5.78 8.73
C GLY A 74 -20.02 -5.92 7.77
N ARG A 75 -21.19 -5.40 8.15
CA ARG A 75 -22.35 -5.26 7.26
C ARG A 75 -22.12 -4.18 6.20
N ASP A 76 -21.29 -3.20 6.53
CA ASP A 76 -20.73 -2.21 5.63
C ASP A 76 -19.24 -1.97 5.93
N ARG A 77 -18.63 -1.08 5.15
CA ARG A 77 -17.20 -0.77 5.25
C ARG A 77 -16.84 -0.08 6.56
N GLU A 78 -17.67 0.85 7.02
CA GLU A 78 -17.42 1.60 8.24
C GLU A 78 -17.42 0.65 9.44
N GLU A 79 -18.44 -0.20 9.56
CA GLU A 79 -18.53 -1.21 10.62
C GLU A 79 -17.34 -2.16 10.58
N GLY A 80 -16.94 -2.63 9.40
CA GLY A 80 -15.77 -3.49 9.26
C GLY A 80 -14.47 -2.83 9.72
N ILE A 81 -14.27 -1.54 9.41
CA ILE A 81 -13.09 -0.78 9.82
C ILE A 81 -13.09 -0.58 11.33
N ARG A 82 -14.22 -0.12 11.90
CA ARG A 82 -14.35 0.13 13.35
C ARG A 82 -14.14 -1.16 14.14
N LEU A 83 -14.75 -2.26 13.71
CA LEU A 83 -14.56 -3.57 14.33
C LEU A 83 -13.10 -4.04 14.26
N ALA A 84 -12.42 -3.88 13.12
CA ALA A 84 -11.00 -4.24 13.02
C ALA A 84 -10.14 -3.43 14.01
N VAL A 85 -10.42 -2.14 14.18
CA VAL A 85 -9.72 -1.29 15.15
C VAL A 85 -10.04 -1.68 16.60
N GLU A 86 -11.28 -2.05 16.90
CA GLU A 86 -11.67 -2.56 18.22
C GLU A 86 -10.94 -3.87 18.57
N LEU A 87 -10.80 -4.78 17.61
CA LEU A 87 -10.03 -6.03 17.78
C LEU A 87 -8.55 -5.77 18.11
N LEU A 88 -7.98 -4.65 17.66
CA LEU A 88 -6.63 -4.18 18.00
C LEU A 88 -6.55 -3.53 19.39
N GLY A 89 -7.67 -3.40 20.09
CA GLY A 89 -7.81 -2.76 21.40
C GLY A 89 -8.07 -1.27 21.34
N GLY A 90 -8.61 -0.77 20.22
CA GLY A 90 -9.07 0.61 20.05
C GLY A 90 -8.02 1.56 19.48
N ILE A 91 -8.51 2.66 18.88
CA ILE A 91 -7.69 3.57 18.08
C ILE A 91 -6.56 4.26 18.88
N ARG A 92 -6.77 4.49 20.18
CA ARG A 92 -5.76 5.10 21.08
C ARG A 92 -4.55 4.19 21.35
N ARG A 93 -4.61 2.91 21.00
CA ARG A 93 -3.40 2.07 20.97
C ARG A 93 -2.55 2.34 19.73
N ALA A 94 -3.16 2.73 18.62
CA ALA A 94 -2.49 2.98 17.34
C ALA A 94 -2.03 4.43 17.17
N MET A 95 -2.74 5.39 17.77
CA MET A 95 -2.43 6.82 17.71
C MET A 95 -2.47 7.50 19.07
N ASP A 96 -1.53 8.41 19.27
CA ASP A 96 -1.33 9.30 20.39
C ASP A 96 -2.05 10.64 20.14
N PRO A 97 -2.76 11.20 21.13
CA PRO A 97 -3.51 12.43 20.97
C PRO A 97 -2.60 13.63 20.65
N SER A 98 -3.18 14.67 20.04
CA SER A 98 -2.51 15.93 19.68
C SER A 98 -1.36 15.81 18.68
N GLN A 99 -1.14 14.63 18.09
CA GLN A 99 -0.23 14.44 16.96
C GLN A 99 -0.95 14.69 15.63
N THR A 100 -0.17 15.05 14.61
CA THR A 100 -0.67 15.17 13.23
C THR A 100 -0.76 13.80 12.58
N VAL A 101 -1.71 13.59 11.67
CA VAL A 101 -1.89 12.33 10.95
C VAL A 101 -1.73 12.56 9.44
N LEU A 102 -0.95 11.71 8.78
CA LEU A 102 -0.92 11.58 7.33
C LEU A 102 -1.55 10.25 6.94
N ILE A 103 -2.74 10.30 6.34
CA ILE A 103 -3.41 9.15 5.75
C ILE A 103 -2.89 8.97 4.33
N LYS A 104 -2.33 7.80 4.05
CA LYS A 104 -1.80 7.41 2.74
C LYS A 104 -2.77 6.43 2.06
N PRO A 105 -3.69 6.89 1.20
CA PRO A 105 -4.53 6.00 0.40
C PRO A 105 -3.69 5.25 -0.64
N ASN A 106 -4.38 4.49 -1.49
CA ASN A 106 -3.85 3.92 -2.71
C ASN A 106 -4.57 4.54 -3.91
N PHE A 107 -3.96 5.50 -4.60
CA PHE A 107 -4.50 6.04 -5.86
C PHE A 107 -3.59 5.72 -7.04
N ASN A 108 -3.61 4.46 -7.49
CA ASN A 108 -2.76 4.04 -8.60
C ASN A 108 -3.21 4.64 -9.95
N SER A 109 -4.52 4.75 -10.17
CA SER A 109 -5.12 5.28 -11.40
C SER A 109 -6.44 5.97 -11.09
N ALA A 110 -7.10 6.53 -12.11
CA ALA A 110 -8.46 7.08 -11.99
C ALA A 110 -9.56 5.99 -11.93
N ASP A 111 -9.20 4.71 -11.97
CA ASP A 111 -10.17 3.62 -11.92
C ASP A 111 -10.76 3.49 -10.50
N PRO A 112 -12.03 3.08 -10.37
CA PRO A 112 -12.70 2.96 -9.07
C PRO A 112 -12.13 1.80 -8.24
N PHE A 113 -12.52 1.74 -6.98
CA PHE A 113 -12.21 0.65 -6.06
C PHE A 113 -12.47 -0.75 -6.70
N PRO A 114 -11.53 -1.73 -6.58
CA PRO A 114 -10.32 -1.74 -5.74
C PRO A 114 -9.04 -1.23 -6.42
N ALA A 115 -9.12 -0.60 -7.61
CA ALA A 115 -7.96 0.03 -8.24
C ALA A 115 -7.41 1.17 -7.37
N SER A 116 -8.33 1.94 -6.79
CA SER A 116 -8.09 3.09 -5.92
C SER A 116 -8.89 2.98 -4.61
N SER A 117 -8.43 3.63 -3.53
CA SER A 117 -9.12 3.62 -2.23
C SER A 117 -10.52 4.20 -2.33
N HIS A 118 -11.46 3.63 -1.56
CA HIS A 118 -12.83 4.11 -1.51
C HIS A 118 -12.96 5.36 -0.62
N PRO A 119 -13.70 6.42 -1.00
CA PRO A 119 -13.89 7.61 -0.17
C PRO A 119 -14.40 7.32 1.25
N ASP A 120 -15.39 6.42 1.41
CA ASP A 120 -15.88 6.02 2.74
C ASP A 120 -14.79 5.38 3.62
N HIS A 121 -13.81 4.68 3.03
CA HIS A 121 -12.69 4.15 3.80
C HIS A 121 -11.90 5.30 4.42
N LEU A 122 -11.58 6.31 3.62
CA LEU A 122 -10.84 7.48 4.08
C LEU A 122 -11.64 8.29 5.10
N GLN A 123 -12.95 8.39 4.89
CA GLN A 123 -13.87 9.05 5.83
C GLN A 123 -13.77 8.42 7.21
N THR A 124 -13.93 7.09 7.31
CA THR A 124 -13.86 6.38 8.59
C THR A 124 -12.47 6.53 9.25
N LEU A 125 -11.38 6.56 8.46
CA LEU A 125 -10.04 6.76 9.00
C LEU A 125 -9.81 8.18 9.54
N VAL A 126 -10.38 9.20 8.88
CA VAL A 126 -10.35 10.59 9.37
C VAL A 126 -11.12 10.69 10.70
N GLU A 127 -12.30 10.09 10.79
CA GLU A 127 -13.10 10.07 12.01
C GLU A 127 -12.37 9.36 13.16
N LEU A 128 -11.79 8.19 12.90
CA LEU A 128 -10.99 7.46 13.87
C LEU A 128 -9.77 8.28 14.35
N ALA A 129 -9.10 9.00 13.46
CA ALA A 129 -8.00 9.89 13.83
C ALA A 129 -8.47 11.02 14.79
N HIS A 130 -9.62 11.63 14.51
CA HIS A 130 -10.21 12.64 15.39
C HIS A 130 -10.66 12.04 16.74
N GLU A 131 -11.24 10.84 16.76
CA GLU A 131 -11.61 10.11 17.98
C GLU A 131 -10.38 9.78 18.86
N ALA A 132 -9.22 9.52 18.24
CA ALA A 132 -7.95 9.36 18.93
C ALA A 132 -7.44 10.68 19.57
N GLY A 133 -8.00 11.83 19.15
CA GLY A 133 -7.61 13.16 19.60
C GLY A 133 -6.59 13.85 18.69
N CYS A 134 -6.45 13.41 17.43
CA CYS A 134 -5.59 14.06 16.44
C CYS A 134 -6.37 15.22 15.78
N GLY A 135 -5.85 16.44 15.88
CA GLY A 135 -6.52 17.64 15.37
C GLY A 135 -6.25 17.92 13.88
N GLU A 136 -5.05 17.60 13.41
CA GLU A 136 -4.63 17.80 12.03
C GLU A 136 -4.52 16.45 11.32
N VAL A 137 -5.32 16.26 10.28
CA VAL A 137 -5.37 15.02 9.49
C VAL A 137 -5.30 15.38 8.01
N ASP A 138 -4.18 15.04 7.39
CA ASP A 138 -3.93 15.20 5.96
C ASP A 138 -4.13 13.88 5.23
N ILE A 139 -4.65 13.93 4.00
CA ILE A 139 -4.66 12.80 3.08
C ILE A 139 -3.62 13.07 2.01
N GLY A 140 -2.55 12.28 1.96
CA GLY A 140 -1.44 12.53 1.04
C GLY A 140 -1.24 11.41 0.04
N GLU A 141 -1.25 11.74 -1.26
CA GLU A 141 -0.99 10.76 -2.32
C GLU A 141 -0.54 11.42 -3.62
N MET A 142 0.09 10.61 -4.48
CA MET A 142 0.16 10.87 -5.92
C MET A 142 -0.26 9.62 -6.72
N GLY A 143 -0.61 9.87 -7.99
CA GLY A 143 -0.95 8.82 -8.94
C GLY A 143 0.14 7.75 -9.13
N GLY A 144 -0.25 6.65 -9.78
CA GLY A 144 0.67 5.85 -10.59
C GLY A 144 1.43 6.76 -11.57
N LEU A 145 2.62 6.34 -12.04
CA LEU A 145 3.40 7.13 -13.00
C LEU A 145 2.55 7.58 -14.20
N LEU A 146 1.72 6.67 -14.72
CA LEU A 146 0.78 6.86 -15.83
C LEU A 146 -0.44 7.74 -15.51
N SER A 147 -0.55 8.22 -14.28
CA SER A 147 -1.67 9.01 -13.77
C SER A 147 -1.20 10.35 -13.20
N LEU A 148 0.03 10.78 -13.53
CA LEU A 148 0.52 12.11 -13.18
C LEU A 148 0.13 13.17 -14.23
N PRO A 149 -0.06 14.44 -13.82
CA PRO A 149 -0.12 14.89 -12.43
C PRO A 149 -1.41 14.45 -11.72
N ALA A 150 -1.34 14.28 -10.39
CA ALA A 150 -2.42 13.77 -9.56
C ALA A 150 -3.70 14.63 -9.65
N SER A 151 -3.55 15.94 -9.82
CA SER A 151 -4.65 16.90 -9.98
C SER A 151 -5.61 16.55 -11.12
N ARG A 152 -5.16 15.82 -12.17
CA ARG A 152 -6.04 15.35 -13.26
C ARG A 152 -7.05 14.29 -12.85
N ASN A 153 -6.79 13.59 -11.75
CA ASN A 153 -7.62 12.47 -11.28
C ASN A 153 -8.38 12.81 -10.01
N PHE A 154 -8.17 14.00 -9.46
CA PHE A 154 -8.70 14.43 -8.16
C PHE A 154 -10.22 14.24 -8.01
N GLU A 155 -10.98 14.75 -8.98
CA GLU A 155 -12.45 14.58 -9.02
C GLU A 155 -12.84 13.11 -9.23
N ARG A 156 -12.09 12.37 -10.05
CA ARG A 156 -12.38 10.95 -10.32
C ARG A 156 -12.14 10.05 -9.10
N TRP A 157 -11.23 10.44 -8.21
CA TRP A 157 -11.03 9.80 -6.92
C TRP A 157 -12.13 10.18 -5.90
N GLY A 158 -13.04 11.10 -6.24
CA GLY A 158 -14.04 11.63 -5.33
C GLY A 158 -13.45 12.55 -4.26
N MET A 159 -12.23 13.06 -4.48
CA MET A 159 -11.53 13.86 -3.47
C MET A 159 -12.03 15.30 -3.41
N LYS A 160 -12.64 15.81 -4.47
CA LYS A 160 -13.29 17.13 -4.45
C LYS A 160 -14.46 17.15 -3.48
N GLU A 161 -15.40 16.22 -3.64
CA GLU A 161 -16.55 16.08 -2.76
C GLU A 161 -16.12 15.72 -1.34
N PHE A 162 -15.06 14.92 -1.20
CA PHE A 162 -14.48 14.58 0.09
C PHE A 162 -13.96 15.83 0.82
N GLN A 163 -13.19 16.69 0.15
CA GLN A 163 -12.66 17.92 0.73
C GLN A 163 -13.78 18.90 1.10
N GLU A 164 -14.75 19.10 0.22
CA GLU A 164 -15.90 19.98 0.47
C GLU A 164 -16.70 19.54 1.71
N ARG A 165 -16.83 18.23 1.94
CA ARG A 165 -17.55 17.66 3.09
C ARG A 165 -16.78 17.74 4.40
N ASN A 166 -15.47 17.47 4.37
CA ASN A 166 -14.68 17.27 5.58
C ASN A 166 -13.87 18.51 6.00
N GLY A 167 -13.58 19.42 5.08
CA GLY A 167 -12.66 20.53 5.31
C GLY A 167 -11.18 20.12 5.45
N ASN A 168 -10.87 18.82 5.42
CA ASN A 168 -9.50 18.31 5.40
C ASN A 168 -8.84 18.53 4.04
N GLY A 169 -7.55 18.89 4.05
CA GLY A 169 -6.73 18.99 2.85
C GLY A 169 -6.38 17.61 2.28
N VAL A 170 -6.39 17.50 0.95
CA VAL A 170 -5.71 16.40 0.24
C VAL A 170 -4.43 16.99 -0.31
N VAL A 171 -3.30 16.46 0.16
CA VAL A 171 -1.95 16.86 -0.20
C VAL A 171 -1.53 16.06 -1.43
N LEU A 172 -1.42 16.74 -2.58
CA LEU A 172 -0.99 16.12 -3.83
C LEU A 172 0.54 16.10 -3.88
N PHE A 173 1.13 14.92 -3.68
CA PHE A 173 2.57 14.82 -3.47
C PHE A 173 3.42 15.36 -4.62
N ASP A 174 2.93 15.29 -5.85
CA ASP A 174 3.60 15.82 -7.04
C ASP A 174 3.52 17.36 -7.18
N GLU A 175 2.85 18.04 -6.25
CA GLU A 175 2.78 19.50 -6.12
C GLU A 175 3.50 20.01 -4.85
N GLU A 176 4.09 19.09 -4.07
CA GLU A 176 4.73 19.36 -2.78
C GLU A 176 6.26 19.21 -2.84
N PRO A 177 6.99 19.76 -1.85
CA PRO A 177 8.45 19.66 -1.78
C PRO A 177 8.99 18.23 -1.66
N TRP A 178 10.07 17.95 -2.37
CA TRP A 178 10.77 16.69 -2.30
C TRP A 178 12.15 16.85 -1.65
N VAL A 179 12.56 15.85 -0.90
CA VAL A 179 13.87 15.80 -0.22
C VAL A 179 14.63 14.54 -0.62
N LYS A 180 15.92 14.50 -0.32
CA LYS A 180 16.78 13.33 -0.47
C LYS A 180 17.27 12.87 0.90
N VAL A 181 17.20 11.58 1.17
CA VAL A 181 17.59 11.02 2.48
C VAL A 181 18.56 9.86 2.35
N ARG A 182 19.51 9.78 3.28
CA ARG A 182 20.47 8.67 3.37
C ARG A 182 19.85 7.50 4.12
N VAL A 183 19.74 6.36 3.44
CA VAL A 183 19.20 5.11 3.99
C VAL A 183 20.17 3.96 3.70
N PRO A 184 21.20 3.72 4.53
CA PRO A 184 22.27 2.77 4.21
C PRO A 184 21.80 1.34 3.89
N LYS A 185 20.70 0.89 4.51
CA LYS A 185 20.10 -0.44 4.26
C LYS A 185 19.39 -0.54 2.90
N ALA A 186 19.05 0.60 2.28
CA ALA A 186 18.39 0.70 0.98
C ALA A 186 19.37 0.57 -0.19
N HIS A 187 20.17 -0.50 -0.21
CA HIS A 187 21.28 -0.65 -1.14
C HIS A 187 20.83 -0.79 -2.60
N ARG A 188 19.60 -1.23 -2.89
CA ARG A 188 19.06 -1.25 -4.26
C ARG A 188 18.78 0.15 -4.78
N TRP A 189 18.64 1.13 -3.89
CA TRP A 189 18.61 2.56 -4.21
C TRP A 189 19.99 3.23 -4.16
N GLY A 190 21.09 2.48 -4.00
CA GLY A 190 22.42 3.06 -3.72
C GLY A 190 22.51 3.69 -2.31
N GLY A 191 21.52 3.39 -1.46
CA GLY A 191 21.36 3.90 -0.10
C GLY A 191 20.92 5.37 -0.02
N TRP A 192 20.40 5.95 -1.10
CA TRP A 192 19.79 7.27 -1.11
C TRP A 192 18.41 7.19 -1.76
N ILE A 193 17.40 7.81 -1.16
CA ILE A 193 16.05 7.80 -1.70
C ILE A 193 15.56 9.25 -1.76
N HIS A 194 14.95 9.65 -2.88
CA HIS A 194 14.19 10.89 -2.95
C HIS A 194 12.75 10.62 -2.52
N CYS A 195 12.26 11.32 -1.52
CA CYS A 195 10.94 11.09 -0.95
C CYS A 195 10.22 12.40 -0.61
N GLN A 196 8.92 12.27 -0.38
CA GLN A 196 8.06 13.36 0.03
C GLN A 196 8.52 13.90 1.40
N GLU A 197 8.70 15.22 1.52
CA GLU A 197 9.18 15.86 2.76
C GLU A 197 8.19 15.65 3.91
N CYS A 198 6.88 15.76 3.64
CA CYS A 198 5.86 15.67 4.70
C CYS A 198 5.87 14.32 5.43
N LEU A 199 6.38 13.24 4.80
CA LEU A 199 6.57 11.92 5.41
C LEU A 199 7.51 11.96 6.63
N LEU A 200 8.47 12.88 6.65
CA LEU A 200 9.55 12.92 7.63
C LEU A 200 9.19 13.78 8.86
N ARG A 201 7.97 14.32 8.93
CA ARG A 201 7.54 15.20 10.02
C ARG A 201 7.67 14.48 11.37
N PRO A 202 8.45 15.00 12.33
CA PRO A 202 8.63 14.37 13.62
C PRO A 202 7.30 14.22 14.39
N GLY A 203 7.08 13.03 14.95
CA GLY A 203 5.87 12.75 15.74
C GLY A 203 4.57 12.70 14.93
N GLN A 204 4.63 12.70 13.60
CA GLN A 204 3.46 12.46 12.77
C GLN A 204 3.10 10.97 12.76
N HIS A 205 1.80 10.67 12.83
CA HIS A 205 1.28 9.34 12.58
C HIS A 205 1.08 9.10 11.09
N ILE A 206 1.60 7.98 10.59
CA ILE A 206 1.33 7.54 9.23
C ILE A 206 0.27 6.44 9.27
N VAL A 207 -0.89 6.69 8.66
CA VAL A 207 -1.96 5.70 8.51
C VAL A 207 -1.98 5.23 7.06
N SER A 208 -1.64 3.97 6.80
CA SER A 208 -1.66 3.40 5.45
C SER A 208 -3.03 2.80 5.17
N ALA A 209 -3.67 3.22 4.08
CA ALA A 209 -4.99 2.77 3.65
C ALA A 209 -4.96 2.06 2.28
N PRO A 210 -4.24 0.92 2.14
CA PRO A 210 -4.11 0.20 0.89
C PRO A 210 -5.41 -0.50 0.47
N THR A 211 -5.50 -0.85 -0.81
CA THR A 211 -6.50 -1.80 -1.32
C THR A 211 -5.90 -3.19 -1.51
N MET A 212 -6.74 -4.23 -1.48
CA MET A 212 -6.30 -5.62 -1.63
C MET A 212 -6.24 -6.05 -3.10
N LYS A 213 -5.05 -6.28 -3.65
CA LYS A 213 -4.93 -6.79 -5.02
C LYS A 213 -3.69 -7.63 -5.26
N SER A 214 -3.86 -8.68 -6.05
CA SER A 214 -2.77 -9.29 -6.81
C SER A 214 -2.18 -8.28 -7.81
N HIS A 215 -0.93 -8.49 -8.19
CA HIS A 215 -0.22 -7.57 -9.07
C HIS A 215 0.64 -8.36 -10.06
N GLY A 216 0.46 -8.10 -11.36
CA GLY A 216 1.37 -8.58 -12.39
C GLY A 216 2.65 -7.74 -12.42
N GLY A 217 3.83 -8.34 -12.48
CA GLY A 217 5.10 -7.61 -12.52
C GLY A 217 6.03 -7.92 -11.34
N GLY A 218 6.82 -6.93 -10.89
CA GLY A 218 7.84 -7.07 -9.85
C GLY A 218 7.31 -7.73 -8.55
N PRO A 219 6.52 -7.01 -7.71
CA PRO A 219 5.80 -7.62 -6.60
C PRO A 219 4.59 -8.42 -7.10
N ARG A 220 4.25 -9.53 -6.41
CA ARG A 220 3.13 -10.43 -6.77
C ARG A 220 1.78 -9.93 -6.26
N PHE A 221 1.79 -9.04 -5.28
CA PHE A 221 0.61 -8.41 -4.70
C PHE A 221 0.92 -6.97 -4.27
N SER A 222 -0.13 -6.15 -4.21
CA SER A 222 -0.11 -4.77 -3.77
C SER A 222 -0.99 -4.67 -2.54
N LEU A 223 -0.35 -4.45 -1.40
CA LEU A 223 -0.96 -4.31 -0.08
C LEU A 223 -0.24 -3.17 0.66
N SER A 224 0.04 -3.31 1.96
CA SER A 224 0.65 -2.29 2.80
C SER A 224 2.07 -1.94 2.38
N LEU A 225 2.96 -2.92 2.23
CA LEU A 225 4.37 -2.65 1.91
C LEU A 225 4.52 -1.92 0.57
N LYS A 226 3.70 -2.29 -0.43
CA LYS A 226 3.74 -1.64 -1.74
C LYS A 226 3.17 -0.21 -1.71
N ASN A 227 2.26 0.09 -0.77
CA ASN A 227 1.60 1.39 -0.70
C ASN A 227 2.57 2.54 -0.40
N GLY A 228 3.63 2.25 0.36
CA GLY A 228 4.71 3.19 0.66
C GLY A 228 5.52 3.64 -0.56
N TYR A 229 5.41 2.96 -1.70
CA TYR A 229 6.06 3.39 -2.95
C TYR A 229 5.55 4.74 -3.46
N GLY A 230 4.33 5.14 -3.06
CA GLY A 230 3.76 6.44 -3.38
C GLY A 230 4.51 7.62 -2.74
N PHE A 231 5.38 7.38 -1.76
CA PHE A 231 6.22 8.42 -1.16
C PHE A 231 7.53 8.68 -1.92
N VAL A 232 7.88 7.86 -2.91
CA VAL A 232 9.15 7.98 -3.64
C VAL A 232 8.98 8.88 -4.85
N HIS A 233 9.93 9.79 -5.07
CA HIS A 233 9.89 10.74 -6.17
C HIS A 233 9.63 10.07 -7.55
N PRO A 234 8.78 10.65 -8.43
CA PRO A 234 8.49 10.10 -9.75
C PRO A 234 9.72 9.73 -10.60
N ARG A 235 10.77 10.56 -10.61
CA ARG A 235 12.07 10.26 -11.26
C ARG A 235 12.63 8.90 -10.85
N ASP A 236 12.68 8.66 -9.55
CA ASP A 236 13.26 7.45 -8.96
C ASP A 236 12.37 6.25 -9.25
N ARG A 237 11.05 6.46 -9.24
CA ARG A 237 10.08 5.45 -9.65
C ARG A 237 10.28 5.06 -11.11
N VAL A 238 10.47 6.00 -12.04
CA VAL A 238 10.74 5.70 -13.47
C VAL A 238 11.97 4.81 -13.59
N ARG A 239 13.09 5.17 -12.95
CA ARG A 239 14.33 4.38 -12.97
C ARG A 239 14.12 2.95 -12.45
N ALA A 240 13.39 2.79 -11.36
CA ALA A 240 13.11 1.48 -10.77
C ALA A 240 12.28 0.55 -11.67
N HIS A 241 11.46 1.06 -12.59
CA HIS A 241 10.70 0.22 -13.54
C HIS A 241 11.59 -0.45 -14.60
N PHE A 242 12.84 0.00 -14.77
CA PHE A 242 13.77 -0.55 -15.77
C PHE A 242 14.75 -1.60 -15.21
N VAL A 243 14.64 -1.96 -13.93
CA VAL A 243 15.57 -2.88 -13.28
C VAL A 243 14.89 -4.13 -12.70
N PRO A 244 15.58 -5.29 -12.66
CA PRO A 244 15.02 -6.53 -12.10
C PRO A 244 14.64 -6.43 -10.63
N GLN A 245 15.31 -5.54 -9.90
CA GLN A 245 15.23 -5.44 -8.44
C GLN A 245 14.09 -4.54 -7.97
N MET A 246 13.13 -4.20 -8.83
CA MET A 246 12.03 -3.30 -8.49
C MET A 246 11.26 -3.76 -7.24
N ALA A 247 11.03 -5.06 -7.07
CA ALA A 247 10.33 -5.58 -5.90
C ALA A 247 11.10 -5.28 -4.61
N GLU A 248 12.41 -5.52 -4.61
CA GLU A 248 13.30 -5.25 -3.48
C GLU A 248 13.42 -3.74 -3.21
N MET A 249 13.50 -2.93 -4.27
CA MET A 249 13.49 -1.48 -4.17
C MET A 249 12.21 -0.97 -3.48
N ILE A 250 11.04 -1.48 -3.87
CA ILE A 250 9.77 -1.13 -3.20
C ILE A 250 9.79 -1.51 -1.72
N MET A 251 10.36 -2.67 -1.35
CA MET A 251 10.47 -3.04 0.06
C MET A 251 11.41 -2.09 0.82
N GLU A 252 12.51 -1.66 0.20
CA GLU A 252 13.44 -0.73 0.82
C GLU A 252 12.84 0.66 1.09
N THR A 253 11.82 1.11 0.35
CA THR A 253 11.15 2.40 0.63
C THR A 253 10.45 2.40 1.98
N ASN A 254 10.13 1.22 2.52
CA ASN A 254 9.50 1.11 3.83
C ASN A 254 10.47 1.41 4.98
N LEU A 255 11.77 1.58 4.71
CA LEU A 255 12.75 2.10 5.66
C LEU A 255 12.61 3.61 5.92
N LEU A 256 11.79 4.32 5.13
CA LEU A 256 11.56 5.77 5.29
C LEU A 256 10.62 6.11 6.45
N TYR A 257 9.75 5.17 6.86
CA TYR A 257 8.72 5.44 7.87
C TYR A 257 8.26 4.15 8.56
N THR A 258 7.58 4.29 9.70
CA THR A 258 6.85 3.20 10.34
C THR A 258 5.37 3.61 10.51
N PRO A 259 4.40 2.86 9.97
CA PRO A 259 2.99 3.23 10.10
C PRO A 259 2.48 3.06 11.53
N SER A 260 1.66 4.01 11.98
CA SER A 260 0.83 3.96 13.19
C SER A 260 -0.28 2.94 13.09
N LEU A 261 -0.85 2.84 11.90
CA LEU A 261 -1.92 1.91 11.59
C LEU A 261 -1.88 1.62 10.09
N VAL A 262 -2.17 0.38 9.74
CA VAL A 262 -2.52 -0.04 8.40
C VAL A 262 -3.95 -0.53 8.47
N VAL A 263 -4.81 -0.04 7.57
CA VAL A 263 -6.15 -0.55 7.36
C VAL A 263 -6.29 -0.90 5.89
N LEU A 264 -6.24 -2.19 5.60
CA LEU A 264 -6.33 -2.76 4.26
C LEU A 264 -7.80 -3.03 3.93
N ASP A 265 -8.31 -2.36 2.89
CA ASP A 265 -9.66 -2.61 2.38
C ASP A 265 -9.64 -3.78 1.39
N GLY A 266 -10.09 -4.92 1.89
CA GLY A 266 -10.36 -6.13 1.14
C GLY A 266 -11.85 -6.39 0.97
N THR A 267 -12.72 -5.37 1.06
CA THR A 267 -14.14 -5.58 0.76
C THR A 267 -14.34 -6.12 -0.65
N LYS A 268 -13.49 -5.66 -1.58
CA LYS A 268 -13.22 -6.29 -2.87
C LYS A 268 -11.73 -6.49 -3.05
N CYS A 269 -11.35 -7.52 -3.79
CA CYS A 269 -9.96 -7.77 -4.16
C CYS A 269 -9.82 -8.32 -5.59
N TRP A 270 -8.67 -8.06 -6.21
CA TRP A 270 -8.30 -8.75 -7.45
C TRP A 270 -7.42 -9.95 -7.16
N ILE A 271 -7.86 -11.13 -7.58
CA ILE A 271 -7.08 -12.37 -7.40
C ILE A 271 -6.17 -12.69 -8.59
N ALA A 272 -6.42 -12.08 -9.75
CA ALA A 272 -5.55 -12.15 -10.94
C ALA A 272 -5.63 -10.86 -11.76
N GLY A 273 -4.61 -10.54 -12.54
CA GLY A 273 -4.63 -9.48 -13.57
C GLY A 273 -4.41 -8.03 -13.10
N GLY A 274 -4.39 -7.77 -11.78
CA GLY A 274 -4.18 -6.42 -11.24
C GLY A 274 -2.85 -5.77 -11.69
N PRO A 275 -2.71 -4.42 -11.62
CA PRO A 275 -3.40 -3.53 -10.68
C PRO A 275 -4.39 -2.53 -11.29
N TYR A 276 -4.91 -2.79 -12.51
CA TYR A 276 -5.87 -1.88 -13.17
C TYR A 276 -7.22 -2.55 -13.46
N THR A 277 -7.18 -3.81 -13.87
CA THR A 277 -8.34 -4.68 -14.09
C THR A 277 -7.96 -6.07 -13.60
N GLY A 278 -8.92 -6.98 -13.50
CA GLY A 278 -8.59 -8.31 -13.03
C GLY A 278 -9.80 -9.14 -12.69
N GLU A 279 -9.52 -10.37 -12.28
CA GLU A 279 -10.53 -11.24 -11.72
C GLU A 279 -10.89 -10.75 -10.32
N LEU A 280 -12.09 -10.20 -10.19
CA LEU A 280 -12.62 -9.61 -8.97
C LEU A 280 -13.23 -10.69 -8.05
N ARG A 281 -13.04 -10.50 -6.74
CA ARG A 281 -13.69 -11.24 -5.67
C ARG A 281 -14.10 -10.27 -4.55
N GLU A 282 -15.05 -10.69 -3.74
CA GLU A 282 -15.62 -9.87 -2.66
C GLU A 282 -15.53 -10.64 -1.35
N PRO A 283 -14.34 -10.76 -0.72
CA PRO A 283 -14.23 -11.44 0.56
C PRO A 283 -14.92 -10.65 1.69
N ASN A 284 -15.23 -9.37 1.48
CA ASN A 284 -15.88 -8.49 2.45
C ASN A 284 -15.09 -8.38 3.76
N LEU A 285 -13.76 -8.29 3.67
CA LEU A 285 -12.86 -8.25 4.84
C LEU A 285 -12.10 -6.93 4.93
N ILE A 286 -11.97 -6.41 6.15
CA ILE A 286 -10.99 -5.39 6.51
C ILE A 286 -9.88 -6.07 7.30
N VAL A 287 -8.62 -5.77 6.96
CA VAL A 287 -7.45 -6.24 7.71
C VAL A 287 -6.74 -5.05 8.33
N ALA A 288 -6.43 -5.10 9.62
CA ALA A 288 -5.76 -3.98 10.30
C ALA A 288 -4.64 -4.43 11.24
N GLY A 289 -3.64 -3.57 11.42
CA GLY A 289 -2.49 -3.77 12.32
C GLY A 289 -1.44 -2.68 12.12
N ASP A 290 -0.33 -2.68 12.87
CA ASP A 290 0.79 -1.75 12.64
C ASP A 290 2.07 -2.43 12.14
N ASP A 291 2.04 -3.76 12.02
CA ASP A 291 3.06 -4.56 11.35
C ASP A 291 2.70 -4.76 9.88
N ARG A 292 3.46 -4.12 8.99
CA ARG A 292 3.23 -4.20 7.54
C ARG A 292 3.46 -5.60 6.97
N ILE A 293 4.40 -6.36 7.54
CA ILE A 293 4.65 -7.74 7.08
C ILE A 293 3.47 -8.61 7.47
N ALA A 294 3.02 -8.51 8.72
CA ALA A 294 1.92 -9.32 9.20
C ALA A 294 0.60 -9.03 8.45
N VAL A 295 0.30 -7.75 8.21
CA VAL A 295 -0.87 -7.35 7.41
C VAL A 295 -0.75 -7.84 5.96
N ASP A 296 0.42 -7.75 5.34
CA ASP A 296 0.62 -8.22 3.97
C ASP A 296 0.51 -9.75 3.87
N VAL A 297 1.03 -10.49 4.85
CA VAL A 297 0.91 -11.96 4.90
C VAL A 297 -0.56 -12.37 4.99
N VAL A 298 -1.33 -11.77 5.91
CA VAL A 298 -2.76 -12.05 6.03
C VAL A 298 -3.53 -11.66 4.76
N GLY A 299 -3.25 -10.48 4.20
CA GLY A 299 -3.89 -10.03 2.97
C GLY A 299 -3.57 -10.93 1.76
N ALA A 300 -2.33 -11.39 1.63
CA ALA A 300 -1.95 -12.34 0.58
C ALA A 300 -2.58 -13.73 0.79
N SER A 301 -2.70 -14.19 2.05
CA SER A 301 -3.42 -15.41 2.40
C SER A 301 -4.90 -15.33 2.02
N ILE A 302 -5.55 -14.17 2.20
CA ILE A 302 -6.93 -13.95 1.73
C ILE A 302 -7.00 -14.03 0.20
N ILE A 303 -6.11 -13.33 -0.51
CA ILE A 303 -6.08 -13.39 -1.99
C ILE A 303 -5.90 -14.84 -2.48
N ARG A 304 -5.05 -15.62 -1.82
CA ARG A 304 -4.84 -17.04 -2.11
C ARG A 304 -6.07 -17.88 -1.82
N ALA A 305 -6.72 -17.68 -0.66
CA ALA A 305 -7.96 -18.37 -0.29
C ALA A 305 -9.10 -18.09 -1.27
N MET A 306 -9.15 -16.88 -1.83
CA MET A 306 -10.11 -16.49 -2.87
C MET A 306 -9.81 -17.09 -4.25
N GLY A 307 -8.76 -17.90 -4.38
CA GLY A 307 -8.48 -18.72 -5.56
C GLY A 307 -7.39 -18.17 -6.49
N SER A 308 -6.57 -17.22 -6.04
CA SER A 308 -5.49 -16.66 -6.86
C SER A 308 -4.50 -17.72 -7.33
N GLU A 309 -4.33 -17.83 -8.64
CA GLU A 309 -3.30 -18.71 -9.24
C GLU A 309 -1.89 -18.21 -8.94
N LEU A 310 -1.72 -16.89 -8.83
CA LEU A 310 -0.44 -16.23 -8.57
C LEU A 310 0.20 -16.61 -7.24
N LEU A 311 -0.63 -16.93 -6.25
CA LEU A 311 -0.21 -17.22 -4.88
C LEU A 311 -0.46 -18.70 -4.52
N ARG A 312 -0.88 -19.53 -5.48
CA ARG A 312 -1.29 -20.92 -5.20
C ARG A 312 -0.10 -21.79 -4.76
N ASP A 313 0.99 -21.71 -5.52
CA ASP A 313 2.04 -22.73 -5.53
C ASP A 313 3.14 -22.53 -4.49
N TYR A 314 3.18 -21.35 -3.85
CA TYR A 314 4.25 -20.99 -2.93
C TYR A 314 3.68 -20.47 -1.60
N PRO A 315 4.28 -20.82 -0.45
CA PRO A 315 3.95 -20.22 0.84
C PRO A 315 4.08 -18.71 0.79
N VAL A 316 3.19 -17.99 1.48
CA VAL A 316 3.16 -16.52 1.42
C VAL A 316 4.49 -15.90 1.89
N TRP A 317 5.09 -16.49 2.92
CA TRP A 317 6.39 -16.09 3.47
C TRP A 317 7.56 -16.24 2.49
N SER A 318 7.44 -17.13 1.50
CA SER A 318 8.49 -17.35 0.50
C SER A 318 8.54 -16.28 -0.59
N HIS A 319 7.49 -15.45 -0.72
CA HIS A 319 7.46 -14.40 -1.74
C HIS A 319 8.59 -13.40 -1.50
N ARG A 320 9.31 -13.07 -2.58
CA ARG A 320 10.48 -12.17 -2.58
C ARG A 320 10.24 -10.86 -1.82
N GLN A 321 9.05 -10.27 -1.94
CA GLN A 321 8.70 -9.04 -1.23
C GLN A 321 8.65 -9.24 0.30
N ILE A 322 8.06 -10.34 0.78
CA ILE A 322 8.02 -10.67 2.22
C ILE A 322 9.41 -10.98 2.73
N ARG A 323 10.17 -11.86 2.04
CA ARG A 323 11.56 -12.18 2.40
C ARG A 323 12.41 -10.93 2.53
N ARG A 324 12.32 -10.01 1.56
CA ARG A 324 13.10 -8.77 1.60
C ARG A 324 12.66 -7.86 2.76
N ALA A 325 11.36 -7.80 3.08
CA ALA A 325 10.90 -7.00 4.21
C ALA A 325 11.37 -7.58 5.56
N VAL A 326 11.42 -8.91 5.69
CA VAL A 326 11.99 -9.62 6.85
C VAL A 326 13.48 -9.33 7.00
N GLU A 327 14.27 -9.43 5.92
CA GLU A 327 15.71 -9.07 5.91
C GLU A 327 15.97 -7.63 6.38
N LEU A 328 15.03 -6.73 6.11
CA LEU A 328 15.08 -5.32 6.51
C LEU A 328 14.59 -5.07 7.94
N SER A 329 14.05 -6.10 8.61
CA SER A 329 13.45 -6.05 9.94
C SER A 329 12.29 -5.05 10.03
N LEU A 330 11.41 -5.04 9.03
CA LEU A 330 10.27 -4.11 8.95
C LEU A 330 9.04 -4.53 9.77
N GLY A 331 9.07 -5.70 10.40
CA GLY A 331 7.96 -6.33 11.10
C GLY A 331 8.29 -7.78 11.47
N ALA A 332 7.25 -8.61 11.56
CA ALA A 332 7.30 -10.02 11.90
C ALA A 332 8.28 -10.79 10.99
N GLY A 333 9.12 -11.63 11.60
CA GLY A 333 10.12 -12.44 10.93
C GLY A 333 9.62 -13.80 10.42
N GLY A 334 8.44 -14.23 10.85
CA GLY A 334 7.85 -15.51 10.45
C GLY A 334 6.47 -15.78 11.05
N PRO A 335 5.87 -16.94 10.70
CA PRO A 335 4.53 -17.35 11.14
C PRO A 335 4.24 -17.18 12.63
N GLY A 336 5.17 -17.62 13.48
CA GLY A 336 5.02 -17.63 14.94
C GLY A 336 5.08 -16.24 15.61
N GLU A 337 5.39 -15.19 14.85
CA GLU A 337 5.49 -13.82 15.36
C GLU A 337 4.20 -13.00 15.15
N MET A 338 3.11 -13.63 14.74
CA MET A 338 1.82 -12.97 14.51
C MET A 338 0.70 -13.59 15.35
N GLU A 339 -0.31 -12.79 15.66
CA GLU A 339 -1.57 -13.22 16.27
C GLU A 339 -2.72 -12.64 15.45
N ILE A 340 -3.58 -13.51 14.91
CA ILE A 340 -4.72 -13.09 14.08
C ILE A 340 -6.00 -13.15 14.92
N ARG A 341 -6.64 -12.00 15.13
CA ARG A 341 -7.98 -11.89 15.71
C ARG A 341 -8.99 -11.65 14.60
N ALA A 342 -10.10 -12.38 14.62
CA ALA A 342 -11.08 -12.30 13.55
C ALA A 342 -12.52 -12.29 14.07
N GLU A 343 -13.36 -11.45 13.48
CA GLU A 343 -14.76 -11.32 13.86
C GLU A 343 -15.65 -10.99 12.64
N ASP A 344 -16.88 -11.52 12.67
CA ASP A 344 -17.89 -11.33 11.62
C ASP A 344 -19.19 -10.79 12.21
N ALA A 345 -19.38 -9.48 12.08
CA ALA A 345 -20.61 -8.80 12.48
C ALA A 345 -21.76 -9.02 11.46
N ALA A 346 -21.47 -9.48 10.24
CA ALA A 346 -22.49 -9.80 9.25
C ALA A 346 -23.13 -11.18 9.47
N GLY A 347 -22.53 -12.06 10.29
CA GLY A 347 -23.09 -13.35 10.68
C GLY A 347 -23.20 -14.35 9.53
N THR A 348 -22.23 -14.32 8.62
CA THR A 348 -22.21 -15.13 7.40
C THR A 348 -21.61 -16.52 7.64
N SER A 349 -22.13 -17.55 6.95
CA SER A 349 -21.72 -18.94 7.17
C SER A 349 -20.36 -19.30 6.55
N ASP A 350 -19.88 -18.53 5.58
CA ASP A 350 -18.60 -18.77 4.89
C ASP A 350 -17.39 -18.19 5.64
N PHE A 351 -17.60 -17.31 6.63
CA PHE A 351 -16.51 -16.62 7.33
C PHE A 351 -15.57 -17.57 8.05
N GLY A 352 -16.11 -18.50 8.85
CA GLY A 352 -15.31 -19.50 9.58
C GLY A 352 -14.41 -20.33 8.66
N PRO A 353 -14.97 -21.02 7.65
CA PRO A 353 -14.18 -21.77 6.67
C PRO A 353 -13.12 -20.93 5.94
N LEU A 354 -13.44 -19.68 5.58
CA LEU A 354 -12.48 -18.77 4.97
C LEU A 354 -11.32 -18.45 5.92
N MET A 355 -11.63 -18.14 7.18
CA MET A 355 -10.61 -17.81 8.17
C MET A 355 -9.72 -18.99 8.53
N ASP A 356 -10.26 -20.22 8.56
CA ASP A 356 -9.46 -21.44 8.74
C ASP A 356 -8.43 -21.59 7.61
N GLN A 357 -8.85 -21.34 6.37
CA GLN A 357 -7.95 -21.38 5.22
C GLN A 357 -6.89 -20.27 5.27
N VAL A 358 -7.28 -19.05 5.65
CA VAL A 358 -6.38 -17.90 5.80
C VAL A 358 -5.32 -18.17 6.86
N ARG A 359 -5.71 -18.71 8.03
CA ARG A 359 -4.77 -19.09 9.11
C ARG A 359 -3.76 -20.11 8.64
N ARG A 360 -4.24 -21.20 8.01
CA ARG A 360 -3.37 -22.24 7.46
C ARG A 360 -2.35 -21.67 6.47
N PHE A 361 -2.74 -20.74 5.61
CA PHE A 361 -1.82 -20.12 4.64
C PHE A 361 -0.87 -19.10 5.27
N ALA A 362 -1.32 -18.36 6.29
CA ALA A 362 -0.47 -17.42 7.04
C ALA A 362 0.54 -18.13 7.94
N GLU A 363 0.22 -19.36 8.39
CA GLU A 363 1.06 -20.19 9.24
C GLU A 363 1.99 -21.12 8.45
N GLU A 364 1.83 -21.21 7.13
CA GLU A 364 2.64 -22.06 6.27
C GLU A 364 4.10 -21.56 6.21
N GLU A 365 5.03 -22.38 6.69
CA GLU A 365 6.45 -22.08 6.63
C GLU A 365 6.98 -22.12 5.19
N ALA A 366 7.97 -21.27 4.89
CA ALA A 366 8.73 -21.39 3.66
C ALA A 366 9.70 -22.57 3.82
N SER A 367 9.56 -23.61 3.00
CA SER A 367 10.58 -24.67 2.91
C SER A 367 11.92 -24.06 2.47
N ASP A 368 12.99 -24.36 3.21
CA ASP A 368 14.36 -23.85 2.99
C ASP A 368 14.93 -24.15 1.59
#